data_AF-A0A1B6I5G1-F1
#
_entry.id   AF-A0A1B6I5G1-F1
#
_cell.length_a   1.000
_cell.length_b   1.000
_cell.length_c   1.000
_cell.angle_alpha   90.00
_cell.angle_beta   90.00
_cell.angle_gamma   90.00
#
_symmetry.space_group_name_H-M   'P 1'
#
loop_
_entity.id
_entity.type
_entity.pdbx_description
1 polymer ?
#
loop_
_entity_poly.entity_id
_entity_poly.type
_entity_poly.pdbx_seq_one_letter_code
_entity_poly.pdbx_strand_id
1 'polypeptide(L)'
;LQQDPDNILRRVLCCKLENGADPSVKDKKAMTAYDFASDKETRNTFRRFMGEFPDKYDYTRSHIPSALTSESEQQQAEKRREMRKAKRQKEREKRIADEPRRQEEAEKKRFLELNDREKRALAAERRMLAAAGKTGLVLTRCYLCAADITGKVPFTYENFLFCSMPCLKAHRKKSSHVQ
;
A
#
# COMPACT_ATOMS: atom_id res chain seq x y z
N LEU A 1 -32.16 -2.59 10.50
CA LEU A 1 -31.57 -3.65 11.34
C LEU A 1 -31.09 -4.76 10.42
N GLN A 2 -29.88 -4.63 9.88
CA GLN A 2 -29.25 -5.73 9.13
C GLN A 2 -29.02 -6.86 10.13
N GLN A 3 -29.84 -7.91 10.06
CA GLN A 3 -29.54 -9.15 10.75
C GLN A 3 -28.42 -9.80 9.95
N ASP A 4 -27.18 -9.66 10.44
CA ASP A 4 -26.05 -10.40 9.88
C ASP A 4 -26.39 -11.90 9.93
N PRO A 5 -26.40 -12.62 8.79
CA PRO A 5 -26.77 -14.04 8.75
C PRO A 5 -25.87 -14.89 9.67
N ASP A 6 -24.65 -14.42 9.93
CA ASP A 6 -23.67 -14.99 10.85
C ASP A 6 -24.16 -15.03 12.31
N ASN A 7 -25.02 -14.08 12.70
CA ASN A 7 -25.60 -14.01 14.04
C ASN A 7 -26.70 -15.07 14.24
N ILE A 8 -27.45 -15.38 13.17
CA ILE A 8 -28.51 -16.39 13.20
C ILE A 8 -27.93 -17.79 13.37
N LEU A 9 -26.90 -18.13 12.58
CA LEU A 9 -26.26 -19.44 12.65
C LEU A 9 -25.64 -19.70 14.03
N ARG A 10 -24.95 -18.70 14.58
CA ARG A 10 -24.42 -18.74 15.95
C ARG A 10 -25.53 -19.03 16.96
N ARG A 11 -26.62 -18.28 16.89
CA ARG A 11 -27.72 -18.40 17.86
C ARG A 11 -28.38 -19.78 17.81
N VAL A 12 -28.63 -20.31 16.61
CA VAL A 12 -29.19 -21.66 16.44
C VAL A 12 -28.27 -22.74 16.99
N LEU A 13 -26.97 -22.66 16.69
CA LEU A 13 -25.99 -23.64 17.14
C LEU A 13 -25.81 -23.60 18.67
N CYS A 14 -25.69 -22.41 19.26
CA CYS A 14 -25.65 -22.23 20.72
C CYS A 14 -26.90 -22.83 21.37
N CYS A 15 -28.11 -22.57 20.86
CA CYS A 15 -29.32 -23.16 21.43
C CYS A 15 -29.32 -24.70 21.36
N LYS A 16 -28.77 -25.32 20.31
CA LYS A 16 -28.67 -26.79 20.24
C LYS A 16 -27.71 -27.34 21.29
N LEU A 17 -26.54 -26.71 21.45
CA LEU A 17 -25.55 -27.04 22.48
C LEU A 17 -26.07 -26.76 23.90
N GLU A 18 -27.02 -25.83 24.05
CA GLU A 18 -27.68 -25.59 25.33
C GLU A 18 -28.62 -26.74 25.71
N ASN A 19 -29.32 -27.29 24.71
CA ASN A 19 -30.34 -28.34 24.86
C ASN A 19 -29.79 -29.77 24.75
N GLY A 20 -28.50 -30.00 25.07
CA GLY A 20 -27.96 -31.36 25.19
C GLY A 20 -27.30 -31.93 23.93
N ALA A 21 -27.15 -31.15 22.85
CA ALA A 21 -26.36 -31.59 21.70
C ALA A 21 -24.86 -31.53 22.03
N ASP A 22 -24.28 -32.63 22.50
CA ASP A 22 -22.86 -32.71 22.85
C ASP A 22 -21.95 -32.65 21.61
N PRO A 23 -21.03 -31.66 21.50
CA PRO A 23 -20.13 -31.52 20.36
C PRO A 23 -19.03 -32.60 20.31
N SER A 24 -18.88 -33.40 21.36
CA SER A 24 -17.86 -34.44 21.54
C SER A 24 -18.30 -35.80 20.97
N VAL A 25 -19.56 -35.92 20.56
CA VAL A 25 -20.10 -37.12 19.93
C VAL A 25 -19.46 -37.32 18.56
N LYS A 26 -18.99 -38.54 18.32
CA LYS A 26 -18.30 -38.96 17.11
C LYS A 26 -19.18 -39.88 16.27
N ASP A 27 -19.16 -39.70 14.96
CA ASP A 27 -19.78 -40.64 14.02
C ASP A 27 -18.92 -41.91 13.84
N LYS A 28 -19.38 -42.88 13.05
CA LYS A 28 -18.67 -44.12 12.66
C LYS A 28 -17.28 -43.89 12.09
N LYS A 29 -17.01 -42.69 11.57
CA LYS A 29 -15.69 -42.24 11.06
C LYS A 29 -14.85 -41.48 12.09
N ALA A 30 -15.22 -41.50 13.36
CA ALA A 30 -14.57 -40.76 14.44
C ALA A 30 -14.54 -39.21 14.28
N MET A 31 -15.40 -38.66 13.43
CA MET A 31 -15.53 -37.21 13.19
C MET A 31 -16.58 -36.59 14.12
N THR A 32 -16.26 -35.41 14.64
CA THR A 32 -17.11 -34.60 15.53
C THR A 32 -17.90 -33.56 14.74
N ALA A 33 -18.93 -32.96 15.35
CA ALA A 33 -19.69 -31.86 14.73
C ALA A 33 -18.78 -30.68 14.32
N TYR A 34 -17.65 -30.48 15.01
CA TYR A 34 -16.63 -29.49 14.66
C TYR A 34 -15.91 -29.79 13.34
N ASP A 35 -15.64 -31.07 13.06
CA ASP A 35 -14.93 -31.49 11.84
C ASP A 35 -15.81 -31.36 10.58
N PHE A 36 -17.13 -31.47 10.75
CA PHE A 36 -18.10 -31.23 9.68
C PHE A 36 -18.31 -29.73 9.39
N ALA A 37 -17.88 -28.83 10.28
CA ALA A 37 -18.02 -27.40 10.07
C ALA A 37 -16.93 -26.88 9.11
N SER A 38 -17.32 -26.62 7.86
CA SER A 38 -16.45 -26.03 6.83
C SER A 38 -16.06 -24.59 7.18
N ASP A 39 -17.04 -23.81 7.61
CA ASP A 39 -16.89 -22.37 7.79
C ASP A 39 -16.13 -22.03 9.07
N LYS A 40 -15.28 -21.01 8.96
CA LYS A 40 -14.51 -20.51 10.10
C LYS A 40 -15.43 -20.01 11.22
N GLU A 41 -16.54 -19.38 10.86
CA GLU A 41 -17.46 -18.80 11.85
C GLU A 41 -18.19 -19.88 12.65
N THR A 42 -18.70 -20.93 12.00
CA THR A 42 -19.31 -22.09 12.65
C THR A 42 -18.32 -22.84 13.55
N ARG A 43 -17.05 -22.93 13.16
CA ARG A 43 -16.01 -23.47 14.05
C ARG A 43 -15.74 -22.56 15.25
N ASN A 44 -15.76 -21.24 15.04
CA ASN A 44 -15.59 -20.27 16.10
C ASN A 44 -16.75 -20.28 17.09
N THR A 45 -17.98 -20.60 16.68
CA THR A 45 -19.11 -20.68 17.63
C THR A 45 -18.95 -21.84 18.61
N PHE A 46 -18.45 -23.01 18.17
CA PHE A 46 -18.07 -24.09 19.09
C PHE A 46 -16.96 -23.65 20.06
N ARG A 47 -15.96 -22.92 19.57
CA ARG A 47 -14.85 -22.41 20.40
C ARG A 47 -15.28 -21.33 21.39
N ARG A 48 -16.23 -20.46 21.02
CA ARG A 48 -16.85 -19.45 21.89
C ARG A 48 -17.71 -20.13 22.95
N PHE A 49 -18.54 -21.10 22.56
CA PHE A 49 -19.40 -21.86 23.48
C PHE A 49 -18.57 -22.63 24.52
N MET A 50 -17.45 -23.24 24.13
CA MET A 50 -16.51 -23.87 25.05
C MET A 50 -15.89 -22.86 26.05
N GLY A 51 -15.69 -21.61 25.64
CA GLY A 51 -15.22 -20.54 26.54
C GLY A 51 -16.30 -20.04 27.51
N GLU A 52 -17.56 -20.02 27.06
CA GLU A 52 -18.72 -19.63 27.89
C GLU A 52 -19.12 -20.74 28.88
N PHE A 53 -18.96 -22.01 28.50
CA PHE A 53 -19.39 -23.18 29.29
C PHE A 53 -18.30 -24.27 29.37
N PRO A 54 -17.15 -24.04 30.02
CA PRO A 54 -16.02 -24.97 30.02
C PRO A 54 -16.31 -26.35 30.64
N ASP A 55 -17.24 -26.44 31.59
CA ASP A 55 -17.51 -27.67 32.35
C ASP A 55 -18.72 -28.46 31.85
N LYS A 56 -19.39 -28.00 30.78
CA LYS A 56 -20.69 -28.55 30.36
C LYS A 56 -20.58 -29.85 29.56
N TYR A 57 -19.50 -30.00 28.80
CA TYR A 57 -19.21 -31.18 27.97
C TYR A 57 -17.75 -31.58 28.12
N ASP A 58 -17.42 -32.82 27.76
CA ASP A 58 -16.03 -33.29 27.76
C ASP A 58 -15.31 -32.83 26.48
N TYR A 59 -14.93 -31.56 26.45
CA TYR A 59 -14.28 -30.95 25.30
C TYR A 59 -12.91 -31.57 24.96
N THR A 60 -12.28 -32.32 25.87
CA THR A 60 -11.03 -33.05 25.56
C THR A 60 -11.25 -34.15 24.53
N ARG A 61 -12.47 -34.69 24.46
CA ARG A 61 -12.89 -35.68 23.48
C ARG A 61 -13.40 -35.06 22.18
N SER A 62 -13.70 -33.76 22.21
CA SER A 62 -14.02 -32.95 21.04
C SER A 62 -12.73 -32.51 20.31
N HIS A 63 -12.72 -32.45 18.97
CA HIS A 63 -11.56 -31.97 18.22
C HIS A 63 -11.40 -30.43 18.25
N ILE A 64 -11.96 -29.75 19.26
CA ILE A 64 -11.98 -28.29 19.38
C ILE A 64 -10.64 -27.83 20.00
N PRO A 65 -9.77 -27.08 19.26
CA PRO A 65 -8.38 -26.90 19.67
C PRO A 65 -8.13 -25.96 20.88
N SER A 66 -8.95 -24.93 21.06
CA SER A 66 -8.81 -23.95 22.16
C SER A 66 -10.02 -23.01 22.22
N ALA A 67 -10.42 -22.59 23.42
CA ALA A 67 -11.54 -21.70 23.63
C ALA A 67 -11.23 -20.34 22.99
N LEU A 68 -12.19 -19.82 22.24
CA LEU A 68 -12.10 -18.49 21.67
C LEU A 68 -12.88 -17.56 22.59
N THR A 69 -12.18 -16.98 23.56
CA THR A 69 -12.81 -16.03 24.49
C THR A 69 -13.09 -14.71 23.78
N SER A 70 -14.17 -14.06 24.17
CA SER A 70 -14.56 -12.73 23.67
C SER A 70 -13.43 -11.70 23.83
N GLU A 71 -12.66 -11.79 24.91
CA GLU A 71 -11.50 -10.95 25.19
C GLU A 71 -10.37 -11.17 24.17
N SER A 72 -10.05 -12.43 23.82
CA SER A 72 -9.02 -12.74 22.83
C SER A 72 -9.40 -12.27 21.42
N GLU A 73 -10.70 -12.29 21.07
CA GLU A 73 -11.19 -11.78 19.78
C GLU A 73 -11.04 -10.26 19.70
N GLN A 74 -11.38 -9.56 20.77
CA GLN A 74 -11.24 -8.10 20.86
C GLN A 74 -9.77 -7.68 20.78
N GLN A 75 -8.88 -8.32 21.53
CA GLN A 75 -7.44 -8.04 21.46
C GLN A 75 -6.86 -8.32 20.07
N GLN A 76 -7.28 -9.40 19.40
CA GLN A 76 -6.82 -9.69 18.03
C GLN A 76 -7.36 -8.69 17.02
N ALA A 77 -8.61 -8.26 17.16
CA ALA A 77 -9.23 -7.23 16.31
C ALA A 77 -8.56 -5.87 16.50
N GLU A 78 -8.25 -5.49 17.74
CA GLU A 78 -7.56 -4.24 18.09
C GLU A 78 -6.14 -4.22 17.52
N LYS A 79 -5.34 -5.26 17.78
CA LYS A 79 -3.98 -5.40 17.18
C LYS A 79 -4.02 -5.33 15.66
N ARG A 80 -5.00 -5.98 15.01
CA ARG A 80 -5.20 -5.89 13.55
C ARG A 80 -5.56 -4.48 13.10
N ARG A 81 -6.40 -3.77 13.86
CA ARG A 81 -6.81 -2.39 13.58
C ARG A 81 -5.63 -1.43 13.72
N GLU A 82 -4.83 -1.56 14.76
CA GLU A 82 -3.61 -0.77 15.00
C GLU A 82 -2.58 -0.99 13.91
N MET A 83 -2.28 -2.26 13.59
CA MET A 83 -1.36 -2.61 12.49
C MET A 83 -1.82 -2.02 11.14
N ARG A 84 -3.13 -2.06 10.87
CA ARG A 84 -3.71 -1.44 9.66
C ARG A 84 -3.55 0.08 9.67
N LYS A 85 -3.78 0.74 10.80
CA LYS A 85 -3.59 2.20 10.94
C LYS A 85 -2.12 2.58 10.74
N ALA A 86 -1.19 1.89 11.41
CA ALA A 86 0.25 2.11 11.28
C ALA A 86 0.74 1.92 9.84
N LYS A 87 0.30 0.85 9.17
CA LYS A 87 0.64 0.60 7.75
C LYS A 87 0.14 1.73 6.84
N ARG A 88 -1.12 2.16 7.00
CA ARG A 88 -1.70 3.26 6.21
C ARG A 88 -0.95 4.58 6.43
N GLN A 89 -0.56 4.88 7.67
CA GLN A 89 0.21 6.08 7.98
C GLN A 89 1.58 6.05 7.31
N LYS A 90 2.34 4.96 7.47
CA LYS A 90 3.65 4.79 6.83
C LYS A 90 3.58 4.88 5.30
N GLU A 91 2.55 4.32 4.70
CA GLU A 91 2.32 4.41 3.25
C GLU A 91 2.01 5.85 2.80
N ARG A 92 1.20 6.58 3.58
CA ARG A 92 0.91 7.99 3.32
C ARG A 92 2.17 8.85 3.41
N GLU A 93 2.98 8.67 4.45
CA GLU A 93 4.26 9.35 4.62
C GLU A 93 5.22 9.05 3.46
N LYS A 94 5.33 7.77 3.06
CA LYS A 94 6.14 7.38 1.89
C LYS A 94 5.63 8.03 0.60
N ARG A 95 4.31 8.12 0.38
CA ARG A 95 3.75 8.78 -0.79
C ARG A 95 4.05 10.28 -0.81
N ILE A 96 3.92 10.96 0.31
CA ILE A 96 4.24 12.39 0.43
C ILE A 96 5.74 12.63 0.19
N ALA A 97 6.61 11.77 0.74
CA ALA A 97 8.06 11.88 0.54
C ALA A 97 8.49 11.60 -0.91
N ASP A 98 7.79 10.73 -1.63
CA ASP A 98 8.11 10.35 -3.02
C ASP A 98 7.51 11.31 -4.07
N GLU A 99 6.48 12.07 -3.70
CA GLU A 99 5.81 13.04 -4.58
C GLU A 99 6.76 14.08 -5.22
N PRO A 100 7.65 14.78 -4.50
CA PRO A 100 8.55 15.76 -5.13
C PRO A 100 9.50 15.10 -6.13
N ARG A 101 9.95 13.86 -5.86
CA ARG A 101 10.78 13.10 -6.79
C ARG A 101 10.01 12.76 -8.06
N ARG A 102 8.75 12.33 -7.93
CA ARG A 102 7.88 12.06 -9.09
C ARG A 102 7.60 13.31 -9.91
N GLN A 103 7.37 14.45 -9.26
CA GLN A 103 7.16 15.72 -9.94
C GLN A 103 8.39 16.15 -10.75
N GLU A 104 9.59 16.07 -10.15
CA GLU A 104 10.84 16.40 -10.86
C GLU A 104 11.12 15.42 -12.01
N GLU A 105 10.85 14.12 -11.84
CA GLU A 105 10.96 13.13 -12.92
C GLU A 105 9.96 13.40 -14.06
N ALA A 106 8.72 13.77 -13.74
CA ALA A 106 7.70 14.13 -14.73
C ALA A 106 8.06 15.42 -15.48
N GLU A 107 8.57 16.45 -14.77
CA GLU A 107 9.08 17.66 -15.40
C GLU A 107 10.26 17.40 -16.33
N LYS A 108 11.19 16.52 -15.93
CA LYS A 108 12.31 16.11 -16.78
C LYS A 108 11.81 15.46 -18.06
N LYS A 109 10.88 14.51 -17.96
CA LYS A 109 10.29 13.84 -19.13
C LYS A 109 9.61 14.85 -20.05
N ARG A 110 8.75 15.71 -19.50
CA ARG A 110 8.09 16.78 -20.26
C ARG A 110 9.11 17.67 -20.96
N PHE A 111 10.19 18.06 -20.29
CA PHE A 111 11.24 18.89 -20.89
C PHE A 111 11.94 18.17 -22.06
N LEU A 112 12.23 16.87 -21.93
CA LEU A 112 12.93 16.11 -22.98
C LEU A 112 12.08 15.95 -24.25
N GLU A 113 10.76 15.84 -24.10
CA GLU A 113 9.78 15.73 -25.20
C GLU A 113 9.60 17.03 -25.99
N LEU A 114 9.93 18.19 -25.40
CA LEU A 114 9.85 19.48 -26.08
C LEU A 114 10.88 19.59 -27.22
N ASN A 115 10.49 20.33 -28.25
CA ASN A 115 11.41 20.69 -29.34
C ASN A 115 12.35 21.84 -28.89
N ASP A 116 13.43 22.08 -29.64
CA ASP A 116 14.48 23.04 -29.27
C ASP A 116 13.96 24.46 -29.08
N ARG A 117 13.05 24.88 -29.95
CA ARG A 117 12.40 26.19 -29.86
C ARG A 117 11.62 26.33 -28.56
N GLU A 118 10.86 25.31 -28.19
CA GLU A 118 10.04 25.28 -26.98
C GLU A 118 10.90 25.23 -25.72
N LYS A 119 11.99 24.45 -25.74
CA LYS A 119 12.98 24.40 -24.64
C LYS A 119 13.58 25.79 -24.37
N ARG A 120 13.95 26.53 -25.43
CA ARG A 120 14.46 27.90 -25.31
C ARG A 120 13.41 28.87 -24.80
N ALA A 121 12.18 28.79 -25.31
CA ALA A 121 11.07 29.62 -24.85
C ALA A 121 10.78 29.38 -23.36
N LEU A 122 10.70 28.13 -22.92
CA LEU A 122 10.50 27.76 -21.52
C LEU A 122 11.62 28.29 -20.60
N ALA A 123 12.87 28.24 -21.05
CA ALA A 123 14.00 28.80 -20.31
C ALA A 123 13.96 30.34 -20.24
N ALA A 124 13.39 31.02 -21.25
CA ALA A 124 13.15 32.45 -21.21
C ALA A 124 12.02 32.79 -20.23
N GLU A 125 10.87 32.12 -20.32
CA GLU A 125 9.73 32.29 -19.40
C GLU A 125 10.13 32.08 -17.93
N ARG A 126 10.90 31.02 -17.64
CA ARG A 126 11.39 30.73 -16.29
C ARG A 126 12.32 31.82 -15.76
N ARG A 127 13.15 32.44 -16.61
CA ARG A 127 13.99 33.58 -16.23
C ARG A 127 13.16 34.84 -15.98
N MET A 128 12.12 35.08 -16.79
CA MET A 128 11.19 36.20 -16.57
C MET A 128 10.43 36.05 -15.24
N LEU A 129 9.96 34.84 -14.92
CA LEU A 129 9.31 34.56 -13.63
C LEU A 129 10.26 34.75 -12.45
N ALA A 130 11.53 34.36 -12.59
CA ALA A 130 12.54 34.59 -11.56
C ALA A 130 12.82 36.08 -11.36
N ALA A 131 12.90 36.85 -12.46
CA ALA A 131 13.03 38.31 -12.40
C ALA A 131 11.80 38.98 -11.75
N ALA A 132 10.61 38.39 -11.91
CA ALA A 132 9.38 38.81 -11.24
C ALA A 132 9.29 38.39 -9.75
N GLY A 133 10.39 37.87 -9.16
CA GLY A 133 10.47 37.54 -7.73
C GLY A 133 10.01 36.12 -7.37
N LYS A 134 9.72 35.26 -8.35
CA LYS A 134 9.35 33.87 -8.08
C LYS A 134 10.60 33.04 -7.76
N THR A 135 10.65 32.49 -6.54
CA THR A 135 11.76 31.66 -6.05
C THR A 135 11.48 30.17 -6.23
N GLY A 136 12.51 29.32 -6.07
CA GLY A 136 12.37 27.86 -6.14
C GLY A 136 12.16 27.30 -7.56
N LEU A 137 12.41 28.10 -8.60
CA LEU A 137 12.29 27.68 -9.98
C LEU A 137 13.60 27.07 -10.49
N VAL A 138 13.50 25.94 -11.20
CA VAL A 138 14.61 25.42 -11.99
C VAL A 138 14.79 26.31 -13.22
N LEU A 139 15.79 27.19 -13.23
CA LEU A 139 15.98 28.19 -14.28
C LEU A 139 16.63 27.61 -15.53
N THR A 140 17.51 26.63 -15.35
CA THR A 140 18.29 26.08 -16.45
C THR A 140 18.40 24.57 -16.29
N ARG A 141 18.03 23.84 -17.35
CA ARG A 141 18.14 22.38 -17.42
C ARG A 141 19.17 21.97 -18.47
N CYS A 142 19.85 20.85 -18.24
CA CYS A 142 20.70 20.20 -19.23
C CYS A 142 19.86 19.84 -20.46
N TYR A 143 20.34 20.20 -21.64
CA TYR A 143 19.62 19.97 -22.89
C TYR A 143 19.34 18.49 -23.17
N LEU A 144 20.26 17.59 -22.81
CA LEU A 144 20.15 16.15 -23.11
C LEU A 144 19.43 15.34 -22.03
N CYS A 145 19.67 15.61 -20.75
CA CYS A 145 19.14 14.79 -19.64
C CYS A 145 18.17 15.51 -18.71
N ALA A 146 17.87 16.79 -19.01
CA ALA A 146 16.97 17.64 -18.23
C ALA A 146 17.36 17.86 -16.76
N ALA A 147 18.55 17.45 -16.33
CA ALA A 147 19.05 17.70 -14.98
C ALA A 147 19.12 19.20 -14.69
N ASP A 148 18.74 19.60 -13.48
CA ASP A 148 18.86 20.97 -13.01
C ASP A 148 20.35 21.37 -12.89
N ILE A 149 20.70 22.43 -13.62
CA ILE A 149 22.02 23.06 -13.64
C ILE A 149 21.95 24.53 -13.21
N THR A 150 20.85 24.95 -12.61
CA THR A 150 20.68 26.29 -12.04
C THR A 150 21.79 26.56 -11.02
N GLY A 151 22.49 27.68 -11.18
CA GLY A 151 23.60 28.08 -10.31
C GLY A 151 24.90 27.28 -10.48
N LYS A 152 24.96 26.31 -11.41
CA LYS A 152 26.20 25.60 -11.76
C LYS A 152 26.80 26.20 -13.02
N VAL A 153 28.12 26.02 -13.23
CA VAL A 153 28.78 26.35 -14.51
C VAL A 153 28.57 25.18 -15.48
N PRO A 154 27.73 25.33 -16.52
CA PRO A 154 27.48 24.25 -17.47
C PRO A 154 28.58 24.18 -18.54
N PHE A 155 28.72 23.01 -19.15
CA PHE A 155 29.43 22.89 -20.42
C PHE A 155 28.55 23.46 -21.53
N THR A 156 29.12 24.26 -22.41
CA THR A 156 28.41 24.86 -23.54
C THR A 156 28.94 24.29 -24.85
N TYR A 157 28.04 24.05 -25.79
CA TYR A 157 28.38 23.71 -27.17
C TYR A 157 27.27 24.25 -28.06
N GLU A 158 27.63 25.06 -29.05
CA GLU A 158 26.68 25.89 -29.81
C GLU A 158 25.79 26.71 -28.85
N ASN A 159 24.46 26.61 -29.01
CA ASN A 159 23.47 27.31 -28.19
C ASN A 159 22.86 26.41 -27.09
N PHE A 160 23.54 25.31 -26.72
CA PHE A 160 23.04 24.33 -25.78
C PHE A 160 23.91 24.21 -24.53
N LEU A 161 23.27 23.90 -23.39
CA LEU A 161 23.88 23.80 -22.07
C LEU A 161 23.82 22.36 -21.57
N PHE A 162 24.92 21.86 -21.02
CA PHE A 162 25.07 20.48 -20.58
C PHE A 162 25.60 20.40 -19.15
N CYS A 163 25.09 19.43 -18.38
CA CYS A 163 25.54 19.20 -17.01
C CYS A 163 26.90 18.51 -16.91
N SER A 164 27.35 17.81 -17.96
CA SER A 164 28.56 16.99 -17.92
C SER A 164 29.12 16.69 -19.31
N MET A 165 30.40 16.34 -19.37
CA MET A 165 31.10 15.91 -20.60
C MET A 165 30.42 14.73 -21.31
N PRO A 166 29.91 13.68 -20.61
CA PRO A 166 29.10 12.64 -21.25
C PRO A 166 27.88 13.18 -22.01
N CYS A 167 27.14 14.13 -21.43
CA CYS A 167 25.98 14.73 -22.09
C CYS A 167 26.37 15.52 -23.34
N LEU A 168 27.43 16.33 -23.24
CA LEU A 168 27.95 17.09 -24.38
C LEU A 168 28.43 16.16 -25.51
N LYS A 169 29.21 15.12 -25.18
CA LYS A 169 29.70 14.15 -26.17
C LYS A 169 28.57 13.39 -26.85
N ALA A 170 27.55 12.97 -26.10
CA ALA A 170 26.39 12.28 -26.63
C ALA A 170 25.56 13.17 -27.57
N HIS A 171 25.42 14.46 -27.24
CA HIS A 171 24.78 15.43 -28.12
C HIS A 171 25.53 15.57 -29.45
N ARG A 172 26.86 15.79 -29.39
CA ARG A 172 27.70 15.95 -30.59
C ARG A 172 27.65 14.75 -31.53
N LYS A 173 27.60 13.53 -30.98
CA LYS A 173 27.44 12.30 -31.77
C LYS A 173 26.10 12.22 -32.50
N LYS A 174 25.03 12.72 -31.88
CA LYS A 174 23.70 12.76 -32.51
C LYS A 174 23.63 13.83 -33.59
N SER A 175 24.18 15.02 -33.33
CA SER A 175 24.20 16.11 -34.32
C SER A 175 25.08 15.79 -35.53
N SER A 176 26.15 14.98 -35.36
CA SER A 176 27.00 14.54 -36.48
C SER A 176 26.38 13.43 -37.34
N HIS A 177 25.30 12.78 -36.89
CA HIS A 177 24.63 11.69 -37.63
C HIS A 177 23.39 12.16 -38.40
N VAL A 178 23.09 13.46 -38.33
CA VAL A 178 21.96 14.13 -39.02
C VAL A 178 22.50 15.05 -40.14
N GLN A 179 23.72 14.78 -40.63
CA GLN A 179 24.30 15.37 -41.84
C GLN A 179 24.38 14.33 -42.95
#